data_AF-A0A957GEW1-F1
#
_entry.id   AF-A0A957GEW1-F1
#
_cell.length_a   1.000
_cell.length_b   1.000
_cell.length_c   1.000
_cell.angle_alpha   90.00
_cell.angle_beta   90.00
_cell.angle_gamma   90.00
#
_symmetry.space_group_name_H-M   'P 1'
#
loop_
_entity.id
_entity.type
_entity.pdbx_description
1 polymer ?
#
loop_
_entity_poly.entity_id
_entity_poly.type
_entity_poly.pdbx_seq_one_letter_code
_entity_poly.pdbx_strand_id
1 'polypeptide(L)'
;MRTFRVLGSLEINENGRLSPIMKSSKGCALLAYLIVTGQSQPREHVADLFWDTTTADGLRNLRKVIHELRQAIPELHVTRKTVAFRAEADTFLDFHLLQSALQQTDVHSLDEGLQQYRGELLATFYLDSAPRFNEWLTLTRERLRAEVNHAYHRLCQGYNEQQLWLEGISAAQRWLALDDLNETAYRWLIQ
;
A
#
# COMPACT_ATOMS: atom_id res chain seq x y z
N MET A 1 -1.39 1.61 -19.65
CA MET A 1 -1.50 2.16 -18.27
C MET A 1 -1.97 1.08 -17.32
N ARG A 2 -1.10 0.70 -16.37
CA ARG A 2 -1.45 -0.22 -15.27
C ARG A 2 -1.72 0.57 -14.01
N THR A 3 -2.69 0.10 -13.23
CA THR A 3 -3.06 0.70 -11.96
C THR A 3 -3.00 -0.34 -10.87
N PHE A 4 -2.23 -0.05 -9.82
CA PHE A 4 -2.17 -0.85 -8.62
C PHE A 4 -2.75 -0.02 -7.49
N ARG A 5 -3.82 -0.54 -6.89
CA ARG A 5 -4.48 0.04 -5.74
C ARG A 5 -4.34 -0.92 -4.58
N VAL A 6 -3.52 -0.53 -3.61
CA VAL A 6 -3.27 -1.33 -2.40
C VAL A 6 -3.73 -0.62 -1.14
N LEU A 7 -4.11 0.67 -1.19
CA LEU A 7 -4.62 1.43 -0.05
C LEU A 7 -6.15 1.36 -0.02
N GLY A 8 -6.69 0.44 0.77
CA GLY A 8 -8.07 -0.04 0.71
C GLY A 8 -8.16 -1.40 0.02
N SER A 9 -9.27 -1.65 -0.67
CA SER A 9 -9.48 -2.90 -1.41
C SER A 9 -8.43 -3.07 -2.52
N LEU A 10 -7.82 -4.26 -2.58
CA LEU A 10 -6.81 -4.56 -3.59
C LEU A 10 -7.41 -4.59 -4.99
N GLU A 11 -6.88 -3.77 -5.89
CA GLU A 11 -7.22 -3.80 -7.31
C GLU A 11 -5.94 -3.68 -8.15
N ILE A 12 -5.82 -4.57 -9.14
CA ILE A 12 -4.73 -4.52 -10.11
C ILE A 12 -5.38 -4.54 -11.48
N ASN A 13 -5.26 -3.45 -12.22
CA ASN A 13 -5.84 -3.32 -13.56
C ASN A 13 -4.77 -3.06 -14.61
N GLU A 14 -5.00 -3.57 -15.81
CA GLU A 14 -4.25 -3.25 -17.02
C GLU A 14 -5.22 -2.72 -18.07
N ASN A 15 -5.03 -1.46 -18.48
CA ASN A 15 -5.88 -0.78 -19.46
C ASN A 15 -7.39 -0.87 -19.14
N GLY A 16 -7.72 -0.68 -17.85
CA GLY A 16 -9.10 -0.70 -17.35
C GLY A 16 -9.71 -2.08 -17.14
N ARG A 17 -8.94 -3.17 -17.32
CA ARG A 17 -9.40 -4.54 -17.06
C ARG A 17 -8.68 -5.13 -15.85
N LEU A 18 -9.40 -5.86 -15.01
CA LEU A 18 -8.81 -6.61 -13.90
C LEU A 18 -7.73 -7.57 -14.41
N SER A 19 -6.55 -7.48 -13.82
CA SER A 19 -5.42 -8.33 -14.17
C SER A 19 -5.72 -9.80 -13.80
N PRO A 20 -5.33 -10.78 -14.62
CA PRO A 20 -5.50 -12.21 -14.32
C PRO A 20 -4.89 -12.62 -12.98
N ILE A 21 -3.89 -11.88 -12.48
CA ILE A 21 -3.24 -12.16 -11.19
C ILE A 21 -4.21 -12.08 -10.01
N MET A 22 -5.33 -11.35 -10.14
CA MET A 22 -6.37 -11.24 -9.12
C MET A 22 -6.97 -12.60 -8.72
N LYS A 23 -6.78 -13.65 -9.53
CA LYS A 23 -7.18 -15.04 -9.19
C LYS A 23 -6.21 -15.75 -8.25
N SER A 24 -5.02 -15.19 -8.01
CA SER A 24 -3.96 -15.78 -7.20
C SER A 24 -3.70 -14.90 -5.98
N SER A 25 -4.32 -15.23 -4.83
CA SER A 25 -4.14 -14.46 -3.60
C SER A 25 -2.66 -14.38 -3.18
N LYS A 26 -1.89 -15.46 -3.33
CA LYS A 26 -0.44 -15.45 -3.05
C LYS A 26 0.33 -14.53 -4.02
N GLY A 27 -0.04 -14.51 -5.30
CA GLY A 27 0.56 -13.62 -6.28
C GLY A 27 0.29 -12.15 -5.96
N CYS A 28 -0.97 -11.81 -5.69
CA CYS A 28 -1.42 -10.51 -5.21
C CYS A 28 -0.66 -10.05 -3.95
N ALA A 29 -0.57 -10.91 -2.95
CA ALA A 29 0.12 -10.60 -1.70
C ALA A 29 1.62 -10.37 -1.89
N LEU A 30 2.28 -11.21 -2.69
CA LEU A 30 3.69 -11.05 -3.03
C LEU A 30 3.93 -9.73 -3.77
N LEU A 31 3.10 -9.42 -4.76
CA LEU A 31 3.21 -8.17 -5.51
C LEU A 31 3.03 -6.94 -4.61
N ALA A 32 2.01 -6.95 -3.75
CA ALA A 32 1.78 -5.87 -2.80
C ALA A 32 2.94 -5.73 -1.80
N TYR A 33 3.48 -6.84 -1.29
CA TYR A 33 4.67 -6.84 -0.44
C TYR A 33 5.88 -6.18 -1.14
N LEU A 34 6.12 -6.48 -2.41
CA LEU A 34 7.20 -5.89 -3.18
C LEU A 34 6.99 -4.40 -3.47
N ILE A 35 5.76 -3.99 -3.76
CA ILE A 35 5.38 -2.58 -3.94
C ILE A 35 5.66 -1.79 -2.65
N VAL A 36 5.17 -2.30 -1.52
CA VAL A 36 5.24 -1.60 -0.23
C VAL A 36 6.66 -1.53 0.31
N THR A 37 7.45 -2.60 0.13
CA THR A 37 8.86 -2.58 0.54
C THR A 37 9.71 -1.73 -0.40
N GLY A 38 9.37 -1.65 -1.69
CA GLY A 38 10.08 -0.85 -2.68
C GLY A 38 11.53 -1.28 -2.92
N GLN A 39 11.94 -2.44 -2.38
CA GLN A 39 13.32 -2.93 -2.41
C GLN A 39 13.41 -4.31 -3.07
N SER A 40 14.61 -4.65 -3.53
CA SER A 40 14.90 -6.00 -4.03
C SER A 40 14.97 -7.00 -2.88
N GLN A 41 14.12 -8.01 -2.89
CA GLN A 41 13.98 -8.98 -1.81
C GLN A 41 14.69 -10.30 -2.14
N PRO A 42 15.47 -10.88 -1.20
CA PRO A 42 16.00 -12.24 -1.35
C PRO A 42 14.87 -13.26 -1.49
N ARG A 43 15.00 -14.18 -2.44
CA ARG A 43 13.97 -15.19 -2.70
C ARG A 43 13.79 -16.17 -1.54
N GLU A 44 14.84 -16.45 -0.79
CA GLU A 44 14.77 -17.25 0.44
C GLU A 44 13.92 -16.54 1.50
N HIS A 45 14.16 -15.25 1.73
CA HIS A 45 13.35 -14.45 2.65
C HIS A 45 11.87 -14.42 2.25
N VAL A 46 11.59 -14.21 0.97
CA VAL A 46 10.22 -14.24 0.45
C VAL A 46 9.59 -15.64 0.61
N ALA A 47 10.37 -16.70 0.39
CA ALA A 47 9.88 -18.07 0.59
C ALA A 47 9.49 -18.30 2.06
N ASP A 48 10.34 -17.90 3.00
CA ASP A 48 10.11 -18.06 4.43
C ASP A 48 8.98 -17.17 4.96
N LEU A 49 8.71 -16.03 4.31
CA LEU A 49 7.61 -15.12 4.65
C LEU A 49 6.24 -15.70 4.22
N PHE A 50 6.20 -16.35 3.06
CA PHE A 50 4.94 -16.77 2.42
C PHE A 50 4.61 -18.25 2.58
N TRP A 51 5.53 -19.11 3.01
CA TRP A 51 5.27 -20.53 3.20
C TRP A 51 5.85 -21.01 4.52
N ASP A 52 5.00 -21.62 5.35
CA ASP A 52 5.41 -22.30 6.57
C ASP A 52 5.83 -23.75 6.26
N THR A 53 6.91 -23.88 5.50
CA THR A 53 7.46 -25.16 5.02
C THR A 53 8.98 -25.11 5.02
N THR A 54 9.65 -26.19 4.58
CA THR A 54 11.09 -26.13 4.35
C THR A 54 11.44 -25.04 3.32
N THR A 55 12.60 -24.40 3.46
CA THR A 55 13.04 -23.37 2.50
C THR A 55 13.10 -23.89 1.06
N ALA A 56 13.47 -25.16 0.85
CA ALA A 56 13.49 -25.78 -0.47
C ALA A 56 12.09 -25.88 -1.11
N ASP A 57 11.08 -26.28 -0.32
CA ASP A 57 9.68 -26.34 -0.77
C ASP A 57 9.10 -24.94 -0.99
N GLY A 58 9.38 -24.01 -0.08
CA GLY A 58 9.02 -22.60 -0.21
C GLY A 58 9.57 -21.99 -1.50
N LEU A 59 10.86 -22.20 -1.80
CA LEU A 59 11.48 -21.74 -3.05
C LEU A 59 10.89 -22.42 -4.30
N ARG A 60 10.49 -23.69 -4.21
CA ARG A 60 9.76 -24.38 -5.29
C ARG A 60 8.40 -23.74 -5.53
N ASN A 61 7.64 -23.42 -4.48
CA ASN A 61 6.34 -22.78 -4.61
C ASN A 61 6.47 -21.32 -5.09
N LEU A 62 7.45 -20.58 -4.57
CA LEU A 62 7.77 -19.23 -5.00
C LEU A 62 8.10 -19.17 -6.49
N ARG A 63 8.80 -20.17 -7.04
CA ARG A 63 9.04 -20.25 -8.50
C ARG A 63 7.76 -20.27 -9.32
N LYS A 64 6.73 -20.99 -8.87
CA LYS A 64 5.43 -21.06 -9.56
C LYS A 64 4.70 -19.71 -9.52
N VAL A 65 4.61 -19.11 -8.33
CA VAL A 65 3.96 -17.80 -8.14
C VAL A 65 4.68 -16.70 -8.92
N ILE A 66 6.02 -16.69 -8.90
CA ILE A 66 6.80 -15.74 -9.70
C ILE A 66 6.56 -15.95 -11.20
N HIS A 67 6.46 -17.20 -11.66
CA HIS A 67 6.19 -17.48 -13.07
C HIS A 67 4.83 -16.92 -13.50
N GLU A 68 3.79 -17.14 -12.70
CA GLU A 68 2.45 -16.56 -12.93
C GLU A 68 2.48 -15.03 -12.92
N LEU A 69 3.14 -14.44 -11.92
CA LEU A 69 3.26 -12.98 -11.81
C LEU A 69 3.95 -12.37 -13.03
N ARG A 70 5.07 -12.95 -13.51
CA ARG A 70 5.81 -12.41 -14.66
C ARG A 70 4.99 -12.43 -15.95
N GLN A 71 4.01 -13.31 -16.07
CA GLN A 71 3.13 -13.33 -17.25
C GLN A 71 2.14 -12.17 -17.23
N ALA A 72 1.70 -11.73 -16.05
CA ALA A 72 0.71 -10.67 -15.88
C ALA A 72 1.32 -9.29 -15.59
N ILE A 73 2.54 -9.25 -15.04
CA ILE A 73 3.19 -8.06 -14.48
C ILE A 73 4.63 -7.97 -15.02
N PRO A 74 4.85 -7.25 -16.14
CA PRO A 74 6.19 -7.07 -16.71
C PRO A 74 7.14 -6.27 -15.81
N GLU A 75 6.62 -5.46 -14.89
CA GLU A 75 7.37 -4.69 -13.88
C GLU A 75 8.09 -5.56 -12.84
N LEU A 76 7.92 -6.89 -12.90
CA LEU A 76 8.58 -7.81 -11.98
C LEU A 76 9.98 -8.18 -12.47
N HIS A 77 10.99 -7.63 -11.79
CA HIS A 77 12.40 -7.95 -12.03
C HIS A 77 12.82 -9.14 -11.18
N VAL A 78 13.19 -10.23 -11.84
CA VAL A 78 13.53 -11.51 -11.18
C VAL A 78 14.93 -11.93 -11.57
N THR A 79 15.74 -12.23 -10.56
CA THR A 79 17.05 -12.87 -10.72
C THR A 79 17.03 -14.27 -10.11
N ARG A 80 18.18 -14.96 -10.15
CA ARG A 80 18.34 -16.24 -9.43
C ARG A 80 18.18 -16.07 -7.91
N LYS A 81 18.58 -14.92 -7.35
CA LYS A 81 18.64 -14.69 -5.90
C LYS A 81 17.57 -13.74 -5.37
N THR A 82 17.04 -12.86 -6.22
CA THR A 82 16.14 -11.78 -5.78
C THR A 82 14.91 -11.63 -6.66
N VAL A 83 13.90 -10.98 -6.10
CA VAL A 83 12.70 -10.52 -6.79
C VAL A 83 12.41 -9.08 -6.36
N ALA A 84 12.05 -8.23 -7.30
CA ALA A 84 11.73 -6.83 -7.07
C ALA A 84 10.59 -6.39 -7.99
N PHE A 85 9.74 -5.50 -7.51
CA PHE A 85 8.82 -4.75 -8.36
C PHE A 85 9.47 -3.42 -8.73
N ARG A 86 9.45 -3.04 -10.01
CA ARG A 86 9.94 -1.73 -10.48
C ARG A 86 8.90 -1.09 -11.37
N ALA A 87 8.30 -0.02 -10.87
CA ALA A 87 7.30 0.73 -11.60
C ALA A 87 7.85 1.24 -12.94
N GLU A 88 7.07 1.12 -14.00
CA GLU A 88 7.31 1.80 -15.27
C GLU A 88 6.72 3.23 -15.21
N ALA A 89 7.12 4.09 -16.16
CA ALA A 89 6.70 5.49 -16.17
C ALA A 89 5.17 5.68 -16.31
N ASP A 90 4.46 4.73 -16.91
CA ASP A 90 3.00 4.74 -17.09
C ASP A 90 2.25 3.93 -16.01
N THR A 91 2.93 3.59 -14.91
CA THR A 91 2.35 2.82 -13.82
C THR A 91 1.80 3.73 -12.72
N PHE A 92 0.50 3.61 -12.45
CA PHE A 92 -0.13 4.25 -11.30
C PHE A 92 -0.03 3.36 -10.06
N LEU A 93 0.52 3.88 -8.97
CA LEU A 93 0.63 3.20 -7.66
C LEU A 93 0.14 4.14 -6.56
N ASP A 94 -1.01 3.83 -5.96
CA ASP A 94 -1.57 4.67 -4.88
C ASP A 94 -0.63 4.74 -3.66
N PHE A 95 0.04 3.65 -3.32
CA PHE A 95 1.03 3.61 -2.23
C PHE A 95 2.20 4.56 -2.44
N HIS A 96 2.76 4.63 -3.65
CA HIS A 96 3.91 5.50 -3.93
C HIS A 96 3.49 6.98 -3.92
N LEU A 97 2.31 7.28 -4.47
CA LEU A 97 1.76 8.64 -4.42
C LEU A 97 1.57 9.11 -2.97
N LEU A 98 0.99 8.26 -2.11
CA LEU A 98 0.88 8.56 -0.68
C LEU A 98 2.25 8.79 -0.04
N GLN A 99 3.19 7.84 -0.21
CA GLN A 99 4.51 7.93 0.41
C GLN A 99 5.29 9.18 -0.02
N SER A 100 5.19 9.57 -1.29
CA SER A 100 5.78 10.82 -1.79
C SER A 100 5.15 12.05 -1.15
N ALA A 101 3.81 12.07 -1.01
CA ALA A 101 3.08 13.16 -0.40
C ALA A 101 3.35 13.32 1.10
N LEU A 102 3.52 12.23 1.85
CA LEU A 102 3.85 12.27 3.28
C LEU A 102 5.17 13.03 3.56
N GLN A 103 6.07 13.11 2.57
CA GLN A 103 7.32 13.86 2.65
C GLN A 103 7.20 15.33 2.20
N GLN A 104 6.07 15.74 1.62
CA GLN A 104 5.86 17.12 1.16
C GLN A 104 5.56 18.04 2.33
N THR A 105 5.99 19.29 2.23
CA THR A 105 5.65 20.37 3.17
C THR A 105 4.50 21.23 2.67
N ASP A 106 4.29 21.27 1.35
CA ASP A 106 3.17 21.96 0.72
C ASP A 106 1.83 21.28 1.05
N VAL A 107 0.85 22.09 1.46
CA VAL A 107 -0.46 21.62 1.95
C VAL A 107 -1.26 20.96 0.84
N HIS A 108 -1.23 21.52 -0.38
CA HIS A 108 -1.99 20.95 -1.51
C HIS A 108 -1.42 19.61 -1.97
N SER A 109 -0.10 19.52 -2.11
CA SER A 109 0.58 18.28 -2.47
C SER A 109 0.36 17.18 -1.43
N LEU A 110 0.35 17.54 -0.14
CA LEU A 110 0.01 16.62 0.95
C LEU A 110 -1.44 16.14 0.85
N ASP A 111 -2.39 17.04 0.56
CA ASP A 111 -3.79 16.67 0.43
C ASP A 111 -4.05 15.70 -0.73
N GLU A 112 -3.52 16.00 -1.91
CA GLU A 112 -3.68 15.16 -3.11
C GLU A 112 -3.19 13.73 -2.89
N GLY A 113 -2.09 13.55 -2.17
CA GLY A 113 -1.58 12.22 -1.83
C GLY A 113 -2.37 11.53 -0.72
N LEU A 114 -2.85 12.27 0.29
CA LEU A 114 -3.71 11.70 1.33
C LEU A 114 -5.03 11.17 0.76
N GLN A 115 -5.55 11.75 -0.33
CA GLN A 115 -6.73 11.22 -1.04
C GLN A 115 -6.51 9.80 -1.61
N GLN A 116 -5.26 9.36 -1.77
CA GLN A 116 -4.97 7.99 -2.21
C GLN A 116 -5.19 6.95 -1.10
N TYR A 117 -5.10 7.36 0.17
CA TYR A 117 -5.35 6.50 1.31
C TYR A 117 -6.85 6.36 1.58
N ARG A 118 -7.47 5.38 0.91
CA ARG A 118 -8.92 5.14 0.96
C ARG A 118 -9.34 4.10 2.00
N GLY A 119 -8.39 3.58 2.76
CA GLY A 119 -8.58 2.55 3.76
C GLY A 119 -7.26 1.88 4.09
N GLU A 120 -7.31 0.90 5.00
CA GLU A 120 -6.13 0.13 5.39
C GLU A 120 -5.43 -0.51 4.19
N LEU A 121 -4.10 -0.62 4.25
CA LEU A 121 -3.31 -1.35 3.27
C LEU A 121 -3.87 -2.78 3.08
N LEU A 122 -4.26 -3.11 1.86
CA LEU A 122 -4.91 -4.38 1.50
C LEU A 122 -6.11 -4.68 2.40
N ALA A 123 -7.03 -3.73 2.58
CA ALA A 123 -8.20 -3.90 3.45
C ALA A 123 -8.89 -5.26 3.24
N THR A 124 -9.26 -5.92 4.34
CA THR A 124 -9.87 -7.28 4.39
C THR A 124 -9.01 -8.44 3.88
N PHE A 125 -7.81 -8.17 3.35
CA PHE A 125 -6.93 -9.21 2.84
C PHE A 125 -6.27 -9.99 3.98
N TYR A 126 -6.31 -11.32 3.86
CA TYR A 126 -5.70 -12.27 4.78
C TYR A 126 -5.31 -13.55 4.04
N LEU A 127 -4.20 -14.19 4.43
CA LEU A 127 -3.77 -15.48 3.89
C LEU A 127 -3.55 -16.51 4.99
N ASP A 128 -4.48 -17.45 5.16
CA ASP A 128 -4.36 -18.52 6.18
C ASP A 128 -3.02 -19.28 6.10
N SER A 129 -2.53 -19.48 4.88
CA SER A 129 -1.29 -20.21 4.58
C SER A 129 -0.01 -19.37 4.65
N ALA A 130 -0.05 -18.11 5.09
CA ALA A 130 1.14 -17.28 5.32
C ALA A 130 1.01 -16.42 6.60
N PRO A 131 1.10 -17.04 7.79
CA PRO A 131 1.00 -16.31 9.05
C PRO A 131 2.04 -15.19 9.19
N ARG A 132 3.29 -15.41 8.75
CA ARG A 132 4.36 -14.39 8.79
C ARG A 132 4.08 -13.19 7.88
N PHE A 133 3.49 -13.41 6.71
CA PHE A 133 3.02 -12.31 5.87
C PHE A 133 1.89 -11.52 6.55
N ASN A 134 0.94 -12.20 7.20
CA ASN A 134 -0.17 -11.52 7.89
C ASN A 134 0.36 -10.69 9.08
N GLU A 135 1.36 -11.18 9.80
CA GLU A 135 2.04 -10.43 10.86
C GLU A 135 2.73 -9.17 10.29
N TRP A 136 3.52 -9.34 9.22
CA TRP A 136 4.12 -8.20 8.52
C TRP A 136 3.07 -7.19 8.06
N LEU A 137 1.96 -7.65 7.48
CA LEU A 137 0.89 -6.79 6.99
C LEU A 137 0.22 -6.02 8.13
N THR A 138 0.01 -6.66 9.28
CA THR A 138 -0.58 -6.04 10.49
C THR A 138 0.32 -4.90 10.98
N LEU A 139 1.60 -5.18 11.20
CA LEU A 139 2.57 -4.17 11.64
C LEU A 139 2.72 -3.02 10.63
N THR A 140 2.66 -3.35 9.34
CA THR A 140 2.74 -2.33 8.27
C THR A 140 1.51 -1.44 8.23
N ARG A 141 0.30 -2.00 8.44
CA ARG A 141 -0.95 -1.23 8.55
C ARG A 141 -0.89 -0.26 9.73
N GLU A 142 -0.43 -0.72 10.89
CA GLU A 142 -0.30 0.12 12.09
C GLU A 142 0.66 1.30 11.85
N ARG A 143 1.86 1.02 11.31
CA ARG A 143 2.83 2.07 10.99
C ARG A 143 2.26 3.09 10.01
N LEU A 144 1.65 2.61 8.92
CA LEU A 144 1.09 3.48 7.89
C LEU A 144 -0.07 4.32 8.42
N ARG A 145 -0.93 3.77 9.28
CA ARG A 145 -1.99 4.53 9.95
C ARG A 145 -1.41 5.66 10.80
N ALA A 146 -0.35 5.40 11.57
CA ALA A 146 0.29 6.43 12.37
C ALA A 146 0.88 7.56 11.50
N GLU A 147 1.54 7.21 10.39
CA GLU A 147 2.05 8.19 9.40
C GLU A 147 0.91 9.04 8.80
N VAL A 148 -0.18 8.41 8.40
CA VAL A 148 -1.35 9.08 7.82
C VAL A 148 -2.05 9.99 8.84
N ASN A 149 -2.23 9.53 10.08
CA ASN A 149 -2.82 10.35 11.16
C ASN A 149 -1.96 11.59 11.42
N HIS A 150 -0.64 11.44 11.46
CA HIS A 150 0.27 12.57 11.61
C HIS A 150 0.18 13.55 10.42
N ALA A 151 0.08 13.03 9.20
CA ALA A 151 -0.08 13.83 8.00
C ALA A 151 -1.40 14.59 7.95
N TYR A 152 -2.53 13.98 8.34
CA TYR A 152 -3.81 14.70 8.44
C TYR A 152 -3.76 15.82 9.47
N HIS A 153 -3.09 15.61 10.60
CA HIS A 153 -2.87 16.68 11.58
C HIS A 153 -2.12 17.86 10.95
N ARG A 154 -1.01 17.59 10.25
CA ARG A 154 -0.24 18.61 9.53
C ARG A 154 -1.08 19.30 8.46
N LEU A 155 -1.93 18.56 7.75
CA LEU A 155 -2.80 19.09 6.71
C LEU A 155 -3.83 20.07 7.29
N CYS A 156 -4.52 19.69 8.37
CA CYS A 156 -5.49 20.56 9.03
C CYS A 156 -4.82 21.82 9.58
N GLN A 157 -3.64 21.67 10.21
CA GLN A 157 -2.84 22.80 10.67
C GLN A 157 -2.44 23.74 9.52
N GLY A 158 -1.97 23.20 8.40
CA GLY A 158 -1.56 23.99 7.24
C GLY A 158 -2.71 24.77 6.61
N TYR A 159 -3.90 24.16 6.49
CA TYR A 159 -5.10 24.87 6.04
C TYR A 159 -5.55 25.94 7.02
N ASN A 160 -5.47 25.66 8.32
CA ASN A 160 -5.80 26.63 9.37
C ASN A 160 -4.87 27.85 9.36
N GLU A 161 -3.56 27.64 9.21
CA GLU A 161 -2.57 28.73 9.11
C GLU A 161 -2.80 29.62 7.88
N GLN A 162 -3.31 29.04 6.79
CA GLN A 162 -3.66 29.75 5.56
C GLN A 162 -5.09 30.32 5.56
N GLN A 163 -5.85 30.16 6.65
CA GLN A 163 -7.24 30.58 6.78
C GLN A 163 -8.19 29.91 5.76
N LEU A 164 -7.83 28.72 5.29
CA LEU A 164 -8.60 27.87 4.37
C LEU A 164 -9.48 26.90 5.18
N TRP A 165 -10.47 27.45 5.88
CA TRP A 165 -11.24 26.72 6.89
C TRP A 165 -12.07 25.57 6.32
N LEU A 166 -12.65 25.73 5.12
CA LEU A 166 -13.52 24.72 4.51
C LEU A 166 -12.72 23.49 4.08
N GLU A 167 -11.52 23.71 3.57
CA GLU A 167 -10.55 22.68 3.22
C GLU A 167 -10.07 21.94 4.47
N GLY A 168 -9.78 22.67 5.55
CA GLY A 168 -9.44 22.09 6.86
C GLY A 168 -10.56 21.20 7.42
N ILE A 169 -11.81 21.67 7.38
CA ILE A 169 -12.98 20.88 7.79
C ILE A 169 -13.13 19.62 6.92
N SER A 170 -12.99 19.75 5.60
CA SER A 170 -13.07 18.60 4.68
C SER A 170 -11.93 17.60 4.91
N ALA A 171 -10.73 18.06 5.28
CA ALA A 171 -9.62 17.21 5.66
C ALA A 171 -9.90 16.45 6.97
N ALA A 172 -10.39 17.13 8.00
CA ALA A 172 -10.74 16.51 9.28
C ALA A 172 -11.90 15.50 9.14
N GLN A 173 -12.90 15.79 8.32
CA GLN A 173 -13.99 14.84 8.02
C GLN A 173 -13.48 13.57 7.31
N ARG A 174 -12.59 13.71 6.33
CA ARG A 174 -11.95 12.56 5.68
C ARG A 174 -11.10 11.76 6.66
N TRP A 175 -10.40 12.44 7.57
CA TRP A 175 -9.63 11.78 8.63
C TRP A 175 -10.55 10.94 9.53
N LEU A 176 -11.67 11.50 10.00
CA LEU A 176 -12.66 10.76 10.81
C LEU A 176 -13.31 9.60 10.05
N ALA A 177 -13.48 9.70 8.73
CA ALA A 177 -14.00 8.57 7.94
C ALA A 177 -13.03 7.37 7.91
N LEU A 178 -11.75 7.58 8.20
CA LEU A 178 -10.71 6.54 8.26
C LEU A 178 -10.45 6.04 9.68
N ASP A 179 -10.63 6.92 10.67
CA ASP A 179 -10.41 6.67 12.10
C ASP A 179 -11.46 7.45 12.91
N ASP A 180 -12.63 6.83 13.08
CA ASP A 180 -13.84 7.44 13.64
C ASP A 180 -13.74 7.79 15.13
N LEU A 181 -12.74 7.23 15.81
CA LEU A 181 -12.42 7.47 17.22
C LEU A 181 -11.29 8.50 17.41
N ASN A 182 -10.84 9.15 16.35
CA ASN A 182 -9.72 10.08 16.44
C ASN A 182 -10.13 11.42 17.08
N GLU A 183 -9.87 11.57 18.39
CA GLU A 183 -10.19 12.78 19.14
C GLU A 183 -9.55 14.05 18.55
N THR A 184 -8.33 13.94 18.02
CA THR A 184 -7.62 15.08 17.42
C THR A 184 -8.32 15.57 16.15
N ALA A 185 -8.81 14.65 15.32
CA ALA A 185 -9.59 14.98 14.15
C ALA A 185 -10.91 15.69 14.53
N TYR A 186 -11.61 15.21 15.56
CA TYR A 186 -12.82 15.89 16.07
C TYR A 186 -12.56 17.33 16.52
N ARG A 187 -11.42 17.58 17.19
CA ARG A 187 -11.07 18.94 17.63
C ARG A 187 -10.96 19.91 16.46
N TRP A 188 -10.49 19.48 15.30
CA TRP A 188 -10.41 20.33 14.11
C TRP A 188 -11.76 20.72 13.50
N LEU A 189 -12.85 20.05 13.88
CA LEU A 189 -14.21 20.41 13.43
C LEU A 189 -14.91 21.44 14.32
N ILE A 190 -14.40 21.65 15.54
CA ILE A 190 -15.05 22.49 16.57
C ILE A 190 -14.34 23.84 16.72
N GLN A 191 -13.06 23.90 16.35
CA GLN A 191 -12.23 25.11 16.38
C GLN A 191 -12.52 26.00 15.17
#